data_AF-A0A9E2EWC7-F1
#
_entry.id   AF-A0A9E2EWC7-F1
#
_cell.length_a   1.000
_cell.length_b   1.000
_cell.length_c   1.000
_cell.angle_alpha   90.00
_cell.angle_beta   90.00
_cell.angle_gamma   90.00
#
_symmetry.space_group_name_H-M   'P 1'
#
loop_
_entity.id
_entity.type
_entity.pdbx_description
1 polymer ?
#
loop_
_entity_poly.entity_id
_entity_poly.type
_entity_poly.pdbx_seq_one_letter_code
_entity_poly.pdbx_strand_id
1 'polypeptide(L)'
;MARESIDGLIARLPVNRYYVSNYAGASAVAQVDDNGGYWVVLPRDPQAPAALIVPESELQDLAAEQERGRGTWIDNVCSYGDTLHDTASGDVAGTLIQALKSAGLDAAHCATDDPRTAGWLTAHGSERVRMSYRPELFNEIRLVKSAAEIESLKQAAHANEMGLLLAFDSMAAASTPEELENFYMMTMAQQGGRGVQLHVAQGGPAVAAVGSHHPVSLA
;
A
#
# COMPACT_ATOMS: atom_id res chain seq x y z
N MET A 1 16.84 -3.76 9.89
CA MET A 1 18.02 -3.05 9.34
C MET A 1 19.31 -3.45 10.04
N ALA A 2 19.52 -3.14 11.34
CA ALA A 2 20.75 -3.51 12.05
C ALA A 2 21.08 -5.02 12.02
N ARG A 3 20.07 -5.87 12.30
CA ARG A 3 20.20 -7.35 12.22
C ARG A 3 20.67 -7.85 10.86
N GLU A 4 20.26 -7.17 9.79
CA GLU A 4 20.52 -7.55 8.40
C GLU A 4 21.75 -6.86 7.81
N SER A 5 22.44 -6.02 8.58
CA SER A 5 23.55 -5.18 8.10
C SER A 5 23.18 -4.30 6.91
N ILE A 6 21.96 -3.76 6.90
CA ILE A 6 21.43 -2.84 5.87
C ILE A 6 21.38 -1.43 6.42
N ASP A 7 21.78 -0.46 5.59
CA ASP A 7 21.87 0.96 5.90
C ASP A 7 20.58 1.74 5.60
N GLY A 8 19.71 1.22 4.74
CA GLY A 8 18.41 1.83 4.45
C GLY A 8 17.42 0.90 3.74
N LEU A 9 16.14 1.23 3.82
CA LEU A 9 15.06 0.58 3.08
C LEU A 9 14.56 1.50 1.96
N ILE A 10 14.30 0.93 0.81
CA ILE A 10 13.71 1.58 -0.35
C ILE A 10 12.39 0.87 -0.68
N ALA A 11 11.28 1.49 -0.29
CA ALA A 11 9.95 0.92 -0.48
C ALA A 11 9.28 1.51 -1.72
N ARG A 12 8.80 0.65 -2.62
CA ARG A 12 8.04 1.04 -3.82
C ARG A 12 6.64 0.44 -3.82
N LEU A 13 6.48 -0.82 -3.39
CA LEU A 13 5.18 -1.49 -3.42
C LEU A 13 4.19 -0.75 -2.51
N PRO A 14 2.93 -0.52 -2.94
CA PRO A 14 1.98 0.32 -2.22
C PRO A 14 1.83 -0.04 -0.74
N VAL A 15 1.76 -1.33 -0.43
CA VAL A 15 1.59 -1.80 0.95
C VAL A 15 2.82 -1.52 1.83
N ASN A 16 4.02 -1.61 1.27
CA ASN A 16 5.26 -1.37 2.02
C ASN A 16 5.50 0.12 2.17
N ARG A 17 5.28 0.89 1.10
CA ARG A 17 5.30 2.36 1.12
C ARG A 17 4.38 2.89 2.21
N TYR A 18 3.10 2.50 2.19
CA TYR A 18 2.14 2.90 3.21
C TYR A 18 2.61 2.52 4.61
N TYR A 19 3.14 1.31 4.80
CA TYR A 19 3.63 0.88 6.10
C TYR A 19 4.77 1.75 6.64
N VAL A 20 5.70 2.17 5.79
CA VAL A 20 6.86 2.96 6.23
C VAL A 20 6.63 4.47 6.24
N SER A 21 5.69 5.01 5.47
CA SER A 21 5.42 6.45 5.39
C SER A 21 4.09 6.89 5.98
N ASN A 22 3.16 5.97 6.23
CA ASN A 22 1.75 6.25 6.51
C ASN A 22 0.98 6.94 5.36
N TYR A 23 1.56 7.01 4.15
CA TYR A 23 0.91 7.64 2.99
C TYR A 23 0.59 6.62 1.89
N ALA A 24 -0.70 6.43 1.64
CA ALA A 24 -1.19 5.46 0.65
C ALA A 24 -1.11 6.00 -0.79
N GLY A 25 -1.08 7.33 -0.96
CA GLY A 25 -1.34 7.99 -2.24
C GLY A 25 -2.83 8.31 -2.40
N ALA A 26 -3.15 9.45 -2.99
CA ALA A 26 -4.54 9.92 -3.08
C ALA A 26 -5.27 9.33 -4.28
N SER A 27 -4.57 9.14 -5.40
CA SER A 27 -5.15 8.51 -6.59
C SER A 27 -5.31 6.99 -6.43
N ALA A 28 -6.31 6.42 -7.13
CA ALA A 28 -6.45 4.96 -7.21
C ALA A 28 -5.19 4.33 -7.82
N VAL A 29 -4.59 4.97 -8.83
CA VAL A 29 -3.33 4.55 -9.45
C VAL A 29 -2.21 4.49 -8.42
N ALA A 30 -2.03 5.52 -7.59
CA ALA A 30 -1.02 5.49 -6.52
C ALA A 30 -1.15 4.26 -5.62
N GLN A 31 -2.38 3.80 -5.39
CA GLN A 31 -2.70 2.78 -4.40
C GLN A 31 -2.62 1.35 -4.93
N VAL A 32 -2.67 1.13 -6.24
CA VAL A 32 -2.60 -0.21 -6.86
C VAL A 32 -1.42 -0.39 -7.83
N ASP A 33 -0.89 0.69 -8.40
CA ASP A 33 0.14 0.61 -9.43
C ASP A 33 1.52 0.35 -8.83
N ASP A 34 2.17 -0.71 -9.31
CA ASP A 34 3.57 -1.04 -9.02
C ASP A 34 4.53 -0.34 -9.99
N ASN A 35 4.04 0.27 -11.06
CA ASN A 35 4.79 1.17 -11.93
C ASN A 35 4.77 2.62 -11.45
N GLY A 36 3.85 2.98 -10.54
CA GLY A 36 3.71 4.33 -10.00
C GLY A 36 5.02 4.80 -9.40
N GLY A 37 5.48 6.00 -9.77
CA GLY A 37 6.79 6.52 -9.37
C GLY A 37 6.86 7.02 -7.92
N TYR A 38 6.16 6.34 -7.01
CA TYR A 38 6.25 6.58 -5.59
C TYR A 38 7.40 5.79 -4.99
N TRP A 39 8.19 6.46 -4.17
CA TRP A 39 9.28 5.82 -3.45
C TRP A 39 9.35 6.33 -2.02
N VAL A 40 9.75 5.48 -1.10
CA VAL A 40 10.18 5.91 0.23
C VAL A 40 11.61 5.48 0.45
N VAL A 41 12.46 6.43 0.82
CA VAL A 41 13.81 6.20 1.33
C VAL A 41 13.75 6.28 2.84
N LEU A 42 14.05 5.19 3.53
CA LEU A 42 14.08 5.12 4.98
C LEU A 42 15.49 4.73 5.45
N PRO A 43 16.34 5.68 5.87
CA PRO A 43 17.65 5.36 6.41
C PRO A 43 17.56 4.63 7.75
N ARG A 44 18.58 3.83 8.06
CA ARG A 44 18.74 3.19 9.37
C ARG A 44 19.07 4.19 10.46
N ASP A 45 19.86 5.21 10.13
CA ASP A 45 20.19 6.30 11.04
C ASP A 45 18.95 7.21 11.21
N PRO A 46 18.36 7.29 12.42
CA PRO A 46 17.19 8.14 12.65
C PRO A 46 17.48 9.64 12.52
N GLN A 47 18.76 10.05 12.49
CA GLN A 47 19.15 11.45 12.26
C GLN A 47 19.29 11.78 10.76
N ALA A 48 19.40 10.78 9.90
CA ALA A 48 19.41 10.98 8.46
C ALA A 48 17.97 11.20 7.95
N PRO A 49 17.74 12.10 6.98
CA PRO A 49 16.41 12.39 6.49
C PRO A 49 15.83 11.19 5.72
N ALA A 50 14.70 10.67 6.19
CA ALA A 50 13.82 9.86 5.35
C ALA A 50 13.28 10.72 4.20
N ALA A 51 12.86 10.12 3.09
CA ALA A 51 12.28 10.84 1.97
C ALA A 51 11.04 10.13 1.43
N LEU A 52 9.99 10.89 1.11
CA LEU A 52 8.84 10.42 0.36
C LEU A 52 8.89 11.08 -1.03
N ILE A 53 8.95 10.27 -2.08
CA ILE A 53 8.99 10.73 -3.46
C ILE A 53 7.64 10.48 -4.10
N VAL A 54 7.05 11.53 -4.68
CA VAL A 54 5.70 11.51 -5.28
C VAL A 54 5.68 12.26 -6.61
N PRO A 55 4.72 11.99 -7.51
CA PRO A 55 4.43 12.90 -8.62
C PRO A 55 4.07 14.30 -8.09
N GLU A 56 4.43 15.35 -8.83
CA GLU A 56 4.07 16.73 -8.48
C GLU A 56 2.56 16.93 -8.32
N SER A 57 1.75 16.22 -9.11
CA SER A 57 0.28 16.24 -9.03
C SER A 57 -0.27 15.77 -7.67
N GLU A 58 0.51 15.06 -6.86
CA GLU A 58 0.06 14.54 -5.56
C GLU A 58 0.37 15.47 -4.38
N LEU A 59 1.11 16.56 -4.60
CA LEU A 59 1.47 17.47 -3.51
C LEU A 59 0.25 18.12 -2.85
N GLN A 60 -0.76 18.49 -3.63
CA GLN A 60 -1.98 19.09 -3.11
C GLN A 60 -2.80 18.10 -2.28
N ASP A 61 -2.93 16.87 -2.78
CA ASP A 61 -3.67 15.84 -2.07
C ASP A 61 -2.94 15.40 -0.79
N LEU A 62 -1.61 15.26 -0.83
CA LEU A 62 -0.81 14.98 0.35
C LEU A 62 -0.99 16.06 1.42
N ALA A 63 -0.98 17.35 1.03
CA ALA A 63 -1.24 18.45 1.96
C ALA A 63 -2.64 18.35 2.58
N ALA A 64 -3.65 18.06 1.77
CA ALA A 64 -5.02 17.89 2.26
C ALA A 64 -5.16 16.68 3.20
N GLU A 65 -4.44 15.59 2.94
CA GLU A 65 -4.41 14.42 3.84
C GLU A 65 -3.63 14.71 5.13
N GLN A 66 -2.56 15.52 5.07
CA GLN A 66 -1.84 15.98 6.26
C GLN A 66 -2.76 16.76 7.20
N GLU A 67 -3.57 17.68 6.67
CA GLU A 67 -4.56 18.45 7.45
C GLU A 67 -5.62 17.55 8.11
N ARG A 68 -5.94 16.41 7.48
CA ARG A 68 -6.89 15.41 8.01
C ARG A 68 -6.25 14.41 8.97
N GLY A 69 -4.96 14.53 9.25
CA GLY A 69 -4.21 13.57 10.08
C GLY A 69 -3.96 12.21 9.42
N ARG A 70 -4.08 12.13 8.09
CA ARG A 70 -3.87 10.93 7.26
C ARG A 70 -2.66 11.05 6.33
N GLY A 71 -1.84 12.08 6.53
CA GLY A 71 -0.62 12.32 5.77
C GLY A 71 0.57 11.49 6.25
N THR A 72 1.76 11.96 5.91
CA THR A 72 3.03 11.29 6.20
C THR A 72 3.68 11.90 7.44
N TRP A 73 4.50 11.11 8.13
CA TRP A 73 5.42 11.62 9.16
C TRP A 73 6.73 12.14 8.56
N ILE A 74 6.99 11.87 7.27
CA ILE A 74 8.22 12.24 6.57
C ILE A 74 8.13 13.69 6.09
N ASP A 75 8.92 14.58 6.69
CA ASP A 75 8.95 16.01 6.32
C ASP A 75 9.59 16.26 4.94
N ASN A 76 10.57 15.45 4.56
CA ASN A 76 11.27 15.59 3.28
C ASN A 76 10.49 14.90 2.16
N VAL A 77 9.47 15.60 1.67
CA VAL A 77 8.69 15.22 0.50
C VAL A 77 9.36 15.77 -0.75
N CYS A 78 9.78 14.89 -1.65
CA CYS A 78 10.36 15.24 -2.94
C CYS A 78 9.33 14.99 -4.05
N SER A 79 9.12 15.95 -4.94
CA SER A 79 8.30 15.74 -6.14
C SER A 79 9.14 15.63 -7.40
N TYR A 80 8.61 14.90 -8.38
CA TYR A 80 9.11 14.91 -9.75
C TYR A 80 7.97 15.28 -10.71
N GLY A 81 8.31 15.98 -11.79
CA GLY A 81 7.35 16.36 -12.82
C GLY A 81 7.03 15.18 -13.74
N ASP A 82 5.79 15.14 -14.22
CA ASP A 82 5.43 14.31 -15.37
C ASP A 82 6.13 14.92 -16.60
N THR A 83 6.80 14.11 -17.42
CA THR A 83 7.68 14.54 -18.53
C THR A 83 6.97 15.28 -19.68
N LEU A 84 5.73 15.72 -19.47
CA LEU A 84 4.96 16.54 -20.41
C LEU A 84 5.28 18.04 -20.33
N HIS A 85 5.94 18.52 -19.26
CA HIS A 85 6.43 19.89 -19.15
C HIS A 85 7.92 19.92 -18.79
N ASP A 86 8.73 20.28 -19.78
CA ASP A 86 10.19 20.48 -19.72
C ASP A 86 10.56 21.73 -18.90
N THR A 87 10.18 21.77 -17.62
CA THR A 87 10.58 22.85 -16.70
C THR A 87 10.93 22.30 -15.32
N ALA A 88 12.24 22.15 -15.09
CA ALA A 88 12.97 22.22 -13.81
C ALA A 88 12.70 21.20 -12.67
N SER A 89 11.64 20.39 -12.67
CA SER A 89 11.54 19.24 -11.75
C SER A 89 12.25 18.02 -12.37
N GLY A 90 13.22 17.45 -11.65
CA GLY A 90 14.02 16.33 -12.16
C GLY A 90 13.15 15.09 -12.44
N ASP A 91 13.64 14.17 -13.27
CA ASP A 91 13.00 12.87 -13.42
C ASP A 91 12.98 12.10 -12.08
N VAL A 92 12.14 11.06 -12.00
CA VAL A 92 12.00 10.27 -10.77
C VAL A 92 13.32 9.59 -10.35
N ALA A 93 14.22 9.28 -11.30
CA ALA A 93 15.51 8.68 -11.02
C ALA A 93 16.46 9.64 -10.31
N GLY A 94 16.63 10.84 -10.87
CA GLY A 94 17.43 11.90 -10.29
C GLY A 94 16.91 12.29 -8.92
N THR A 95 15.59 12.33 -8.75
CA THR A 95 14.94 12.62 -7.47
C THR A 95 15.24 11.54 -6.42
N LEU A 96 15.14 10.25 -6.79
CA LEU A 96 15.53 9.15 -5.89
C LEU A 96 17.02 9.18 -5.55
N ILE A 97 17.90 9.41 -6.53
CA ILE A 97 19.35 9.49 -6.32
C ILE A 97 19.67 10.65 -5.39
N GLN A 98 19.01 11.79 -5.54
CA GLN A 98 19.20 12.94 -4.66
C GLN A 98 18.70 12.64 -3.24
N ALA A 99 17.56 11.98 -3.09
CA ALA A 99 17.06 11.55 -1.79
C ALA A 99 18.04 10.58 -1.09
N LEU A 100 18.58 9.60 -1.82
CA LEU A 100 19.62 8.70 -1.32
C LEU A 100 20.86 9.46 -0.85
N LYS A 101 21.35 10.43 -1.64
CA LYS A 101 22.50 11.27 -1.27
C LYS A 101 22.22 12.11 -0.03
N SER A 102 21.07 12.76 0.05
CA SER A 102 20.67 13.57 1.20
C SER A 102 20.56 12.73 2.48
N ALA A 103 20.19 11.45 2.36
CA ALA A 103 20.16 10.49 3.46
C ALA A 103 21.53 9.87 3.80
N GLY A 104 22.61 10.24 3.11
CA GLY A 104 23.95 9.65 3.30
C GLY A 104 24.07 8.21 2.78
N LEU A 105 23.21 7.81 1.84
CA LEU A 105 23.13 6.45 1.30
C LEU A 105 23.80 6.30 -0.09
N ASP A 106 24.59 7.27 -0.54
CA ASP A 106 25.16 7.32 -1.90
C ASP A 106 26.25 6.27 -2.20
N ALA A 107 26.69 5.54 -1.17
CA ALA A 107 27.58 4.37 -1.28
C ALA A 107 27.17 3.25 -0.30
N ALA A 108 25.90 3.22 0.11
CA ALA A 108 25.42 2.36 1.18
C ALA A 108 24.85 1.03 0.66
N HIS A 109 24.62 0.09 1.58
CA HIS A 109 23.90 -1.15 1.30
C HIS A 109 22.44 -1.02 1.71
N CYS A 110 21.53 -0.94 0.75
CA CYS A 110 20.10 -0.81 1.00
C CYS A 110 19.32 -2.06 0.56
N ALA A 111 18.15 -2.27 1.16
CA ALA A 111 17.19 -3.26 0.68
C ALA A 111 16.00 -2.60 -0.02
N THR A 112 15.45 -3.31 -1.01
CA THR A 112 14.28 -2.89 -1.78
C THR A 112 13.27 -4.01 -1.90
N ASP A 113 12.00 -3.64 -2.03
CA ASP A 113 10.87 -4.54 -2.30
C ASP A 113 10.52 -4.65 -3.78
N ASP A 114 11.29 -4.03 -4.68
CA ASP A 114 11.15 -4.15 -6.12
C ASP A 114 12.46 -4.63 -6.75
N PRO A 115 12.48 -5.77 -7.48
CA PRO A 115 13.70 -6.30 -8.09
C PRO A 115 14.27 -5.39 -9.20
N ARG A 116 13.48 -4.45 -9.73
CA ARG A 116 13.87 -3.55 -10.83
C ARG A 116 14.74 -2.38 -10.34
N THR A 117 14.63 -2.00 -9.07
CA THR A 117 15.27 -0.81 -8.48
C THR A 117 16.79 -0.78 -8.69
N ALA A 118 17.46 -1.92 -8.52
CA ALA A 118 18.92 -2.01 -8.65
C ALA A 118 19.39 -1.69 -10.07
N GLY A 119 18.81 -2.35 -11.07
CA GLY A 119 19.16 -2.13 -12.49
C GLY A 119 18.83 -0.71 -12.93
N TRP A 120 17.71 -0.16 -12.44
CA TRP A 120 17.31 1.20 -12.72
C TRP A 120 18.28 2.24 -12.15
N LEU A 121 18.71 2.11 -10.89
CA LEU A 121 19.71 3.00 -10.28
C LEU A 121 21.07 2.93 -10.99
N THR A 122 21.53 1.73 -11.37
CA THR A 122 22.76 1.53 -12.16
C THR A 122 22.67 2.25 -13.51
N ALA A 123 21.55 2.12 -14.22
CA ALA A 123 21.35 2.80 -15.51
C ALA A 123 21.39 4.34 -15.40
N HIS A 124 21.14 4.90 -14.22
CA HIS A 124 21.20 6.34 -13.93
C HIS A 124 22.48 6.75 -13.17
N GLY A 125 23.53 5.92 -13.21
CA GLY A 125 24.87 6.25 -12.71
C GLY A 125 25.05 6.12 -11.19
N SER A 126 24.15 5.42 -10.49
CA SER A 126 24.21 5.21 -9.03
C SER A 126 24.77 3.83 -8.65
N GLU A 127 25.91 3.46 -9.24
CA GLU A 127 26.52 2.11 -9.07
C GLU A 127 27.08 1.84 -7.68
N ARG A 128 27.40 2.91 -6.93
CA ARG A 128 27.97 2.80 -5.57
C ARG A 128 26.94 2.35 -4.55
N VAL A 129 25.65 2.54 -4.83
CA VAL A 129 24.58 2.11 -3.94
C VAL A 129 24.27 0.65 -4.20
N ARG A 130 24.56 -0.21 -3.22
CA ARG A 130 24.29 -1.64 -3.34
C ARG A 130 22.84 -1.90 -2.96
N MET A 131 22.05 -2.38 -3.91
CA MET A 131 20.66 -2.75 -3.70
C MET A 131 20.51 -4.27 -3.55
N SER A 132 19.82 -4.71 -2.51
CA SER A 132 19.39 -6.09 -2.35
C SER A 132 17.88 -6.18 -2.41
N TYR A 133 17.34 -6.99 -3.32
CA TYR A 133 15.92 -7.31 -3.33
C TYR A 133 15.61 -8.23 -2.14
N ARG A 134 14.81 -7.75 -1.18
CA ARG A 134 14.53 -8.42 0.11
C ARG A 134 13.06 -8.27 0.51
N PRO A 135 12.08 -8.73 -0.30
CA PRO A 135 10.65 -8.58 0.01
C PRO A 135 10.25 -9.23 1.35
N GLU A 136 10.94 -10.30 1.75
CA GLU A 136 10.76 -10.97 3.03
C GLU A 136 11.07 -10.07 4.22
N LEU A 137 12.05 -9.16 4.11
CA LEU A 137 12.35 -8.20 5.17
C LEU A 137 11.17 -7.26 5.43
N PHE A 138 10.49 -6.83 4.37
CA PHE A 138 9.28 -6.00 4.49
C PHE A 138 8.09 -6.79 5.08
N ASN A 139 8.03 -8.10 4.87
CA ASN A 139 7.05 -8.96 5.53
C ASN A 139 7.35 -9.08 7.02
N GLU A 140 8.60 -9.35 7.38
CA GLU A 140 9.02 -9.54 8.77
C GLU A 140 8.79 -8.31 9.64
N ILE A 141 9.10 -7.10 9.15
CA ILE A 141 8.85 -5.86 9.90
C ILE A 141 7.37 -5.62 10.19
N ARG A 142 6.47 -6.26 9.43
CA ARG A 142 5.01 -6.15 9.58
C ARG A 142 4.43 -7.23 10.50
N LEU A 143 5.20 -8.22 10.94
CA LEU A 143 4.70 -9.31 11.77
C LEU A 143 4.42 -8.88 13.21
N VAL A 144 5.25 -8.00 13.78
CA VAL A 144 5.10 -7.53 15.17
C VAL A 144 4.41 -6.18 15.16
N LYS A 145 3.27 -6.09 15.85
CA LYS A 145 2.45 -4.88 15.91
C LYS A 145 2.66 -4.13 17.20
N SER A 146 2.83 -2.81 17.08
CA SER A 146 2.76 -1.90 18.22
C SER A 146 1.35 -1.86 18.80
N ALA A 147 1.21 -1.37 20.03
CA ALA A 147 -0.09 -1.19 20.65
C ALA A 147 -1.01 -0.28 19.81
N ALA A 148 -0.47 0.81 19.23
CA ALA A 148 -1.22 1.71 18.36
C ALA A 148 -1.72 0.99 17.10
N GLU A 149 -0.86 0.19 16.44
CA GLU A 149 -1.28 -0.61 15.29
C GLU A 149 -2.35 -1.64 15.66
N ILE A 150 -2.24 -2.28 16.83
CA ILE A 150 -3.26 -3.24 17.31
C ILE A 150 -4.61 -2.54 17.49
N GLU A 151 -4.63 -1.32 18.04
CA GLU A 151 -5.89 -0.57 18.16
C GLU A 151 -6.48 -0.20 16.80
N SER A 152 -5.66 0.26 15.84
CA SER A 152 -6.11 0.48 14.46
C SER A 152 -6.64 -0.80 13.81
N LEU A 153 -6.00 -1.95 14.04
CA LEU A 153 -6.45 -3.25 13.54
C LEU A 153 -7.80 -3.66 14.13
N LYS A 154 -8.04 -3.41 15.43
CA LYS A 154 -9.33 -3.68 16.06
C LYS A 154 -10.44 -2.81 15.48
N GLN A 155 -10.16 -1.52 15.26
CA GLN A 155 -11.11 -0.60 14.63
C GLN A 155 -11.46 -1.06 13.21
N ALA A 156 -10.45 -1.40 12.41
CA ALA A 156 -10.66 -1.94 11.06
C ALA A 156 -11.42 -3.27 11.07
N ALA A 157 -11.13 -4.16 12.02
CA ALA A 157 -11.83 -5.44 12.17
C ALA A 157 -13.30 -5.25 12.51
N HIS A 158 -13.63 -4.34 13.44
CA HIS A 158 -15.01 -4.01 13.79
C HIS A 158 -15.76 -3.41 12.60
N ALA A 159 -15.12 -2.49 11.86
CA ALA A 159 -15.75 -1.92 10.67
C ALA A 159 -16.02 -2.97 9.58
N ASN A 160 -15.05 -3.88 9.39
CA ASN A 160 -15.18 -4.98 8.45
C ASN A 160 -16.27 -5.98 8.85
N GLU A 161 -16.34 -6.37 10.13
CA GLU A 161 -17.40 -7.23 10.67
C GLU A 161 -18.78 -6.61 10.48
N MET A 162 -18.93 -5.32 10.83
CA MET A 162 -20.16 -4.57 10.63
C MET A 162 -20.56 -4.51 9.15
N GLY A 163 -19.60 -4.22 8.26
CA GLY A 163 -19.82 -4.18 6.82
C GLY A 163 -20.31 -5.51 6.26
N LEU A 164 -19.74 -6.62 6.73
CA LEU A 164 -20.16 -7.96 6.34
C LEU A 164 -21.57 -8.29 6.86
N LEU A 165 -21.84 -8.06 8.15
CA LEU A 165 -23.16 -8.34 8.74
C LEU A 165 -24.27 -7.57 8.04
N LEU A 166 -24.06 -6.28 7.79
CA LEU A 166 -25.05 -5.46 7.09
C LEU A 166 -25.23 -5.89 5.63
N ALA A 167 -24.15 -6.30 4.95
CA ALA A 167 -24.27 -6.88 3.60
C ALA A 167 -25.08 -8.19 3.62
N PHE A 168 -24.86 -9.08 4.58
CA PHE A 168 -25.65 -10.30 4.75
C PHE A 168 -27.12 -10.01 5.04
N ASP A 169 -27.43 -9.07 5.94
CA ASP A 169 -28.79 -8.69 6.28
C ASP A 169 -29.53 -8.03 5.08
N SER A 170 -28.78 -7.42 4.16
CA SER A 170 -29.32 -6.85 2.92
C SER A 170 -29.67 -7.90 1.85
N MET A 171 -29.23 -9.16 2.01
CA MET A 171 -29.42 -10.19 1.00
C MET A 171 -30.89 -10.56 0.79
N ALA A 172 -31.32 -10.52 -0.46
CA ALA A 172 -32.59 -11.04 -0.94
C ALA A 172 -32.35 -12.14 -1.99
N ALA A 173 -33.38 -12.92 -2.32
CA ALA A 173 -33.29 -14.03 -3.28
C ALA A 173 -32.80 -13.63 -4.68
N ALA A 174 -32.89 -12.34 -5.04
CA ALA A 174 -32.43 -11.79 -6.31
C ALA A 174 -31.15 -10.95 -6.20
N SER A 175 -30.54 -10.83 -5.00
CA SER A 175 -29.33 -10.03 -4.81
C SER A 175 -28.17 -10.57 -5.62
N THR A 176 -27.50 -9.69 -6.34
CA THR A 176 -26.29 -10.01 -7.10
C THR A 176 -25.04 -9.86 -6.24
N PRO A 177 -23.94 -10.56 -6.55
CA PRO A 177 -22.66 -10.35 -5.87
C PRO A 177 -22.18 -8.90 -5.90
N GLU A 178 -22.40 -8.18 -7.01
CA GLU A 178 -22.02 -6.78 -7.17
C GLU A 178 -22.83 -5.85 -6.25
N GLU A 179 -24.13 -6.10 -6.07
CA GLU A 179 -24.95 -5.33 -5.12
C GLU A 179 -24.46 -5.51 -3.68
N LEU A 180 -24.10 -6.75 -3.30
CA LEU A 180 -23.57 -7.04 -1.96
C LEU A 180 -22.19 -6.43 -1.75
N GLU A 181 -21.31 -6.50 -2.77
CA GLU A 181 -19.99 -5.86 -2.71
C GLU A 181 -20.12 -4.34 -2.61
N ASN A 182 -20.97 -3.70 -3.42
CA ASN A 182 -21.22 -2.26 -3.35
C ASN A 182 -21.75 -1.85 -1.98
N PHE A 183 -22.68 -2.62 -1.42
CA PHE A 183 -23.24 -2.34 -0.09
C PHE A 183 -22.17 -2.46 1.01
N TYR A 184 -21.33 -3.49 0.95
CA TYR A 184 -20.16 -3.63 1.82
C TYR A 184 -19.21 -2.42 1.69
N MET A 185 -18.85 -2.03 0.46
CA MET A 185 -17.95 -0.90 0.20
C MET A 185 -18.51 0.42 0.75
N MET A 186 -19.80 0.68 0.55
CA MET A 186 -20.47 1.86 1.10
C MET A 186 -20.43 1.87 2.63
N THR A 187 -20.68 0.73 3.26
CA THR A 187 -20.67 0.58 4.72
C THR A 187 -19.27 0.76 5.30
N MET A 188 -18.24 0.27 4.61
CA MET A 188 -16.83 0.51 4.97
C MET A 188 -16.49 2.00 4.87
N ALA A 189 -16.89 2.66 3.78
CA ALA A 189 -16.63 4.08 3.57
C ALA A 189 -17.29 4.98 4.62
N GLN A 190 -18.53 4.67 5.02
CA GLN A 190 -19.24 5.39 6.08
C GLN A 190 -18.52 5.33 7.44
N GLN A 191 -17.72 4.29 7.66
CA GLN A 191 -16.94 4.09 8.88
C GLN A 191 -15.51 4.64 8.77
N GLY A 192 -15.19 5.37 7.70
CA GLY A 192 -13.86 5.90 7.43
C GLY A 192 -12.85 4.85 6.97
N GLY A 193 -13.30 3.62 6.74
CA GLY A 193 -12.50 2.54 6.19
C GLY A 193 -12.50 2.55 4.66
N ARG A 194 -11.57 1.79 4.08
CA ARG A 194 -11.55 1.49 2.65
C ARG A 194 -11.67 -0.01 2.47
N GLY A 195 -12.80 -0.46 1.93
CA GLY A 195 -12.94 -1.85 1.50
C GLY A 195 -12.02 -2.12 0.31
N VAL A 196 -11.43 -3.31 0.26
CA VAL A 196 -10.55 -3.73 -0.86
C VAL A 196 -11.28 -4.69 -1.78
N GLN A 197 -11.95 -5.69 -1.22
CA GLN A 197 -12.76 -6.65 -1.97
C GLN A 197 -13.73 -7.37 -1.04
N LEU A 198 -14.94 -7.68 -1.52
CA LEU A 198 -15.81 -8.67 -0.89
C LEU A 198 -15.78 -9.96 -1.72
N HIS A 199 -15.19 -11.02 -1.19
CA HIS A 199 -15.24 -12.32 -1.86
C HIS A 199 -16.56 -13.04 -1.57
N VAL A 200 -17.45 -13.03 -2.56
CA VAL A 200 -18.64 -13.89 -2.59
C VAL A 200 -18.29 -15.12 -3.44
N ALA A 201 -18.14 -16.29 -2.81
CA ALA A 201 -17.89 -17.53 -3.56
C ALA A 201 -19.09 -17.84 -4.48
N GLN A 202 -18.86 -17.97 -5.79
CA GLN A 202 -19.87 -18.54 -6.68
C GLN A 202 -19.94 -20.05 -6.45
N GLY A 203 -20.96 -20.52 -5.72
CA GLY A 203 -21.27 -21.95 -5.63
C GLY A 203 -22.09 -22.37 -4.42
N GLY A 204 -23.40 -22.23 -4.51
CA GLY A 204 -24.35 -23.16 -3.85
C GLY A 204 -24.93 -24.09 -4.91
N PRO A 205 -25.26 -25.37 -4.61
CA PRO A 205 -25.91 -26.23 -5.59
C PRO A 205 -27.20 -25.54 -6.06
N ALA A 206 -27.50 -25.63 -7.35
CA ALA A 206 -28.82 -25.26 -7.85
C ALA A 206 -29.83 -26.02 -7.00
N VAL A 207 -30.59 -25.30 -6.17
CA VAL A 207 -31.78 -25.86 -5.52
C VAL A 207 -32.80 -26.03 -6.64
N ALA A 208 -32.62 -27.11 -7.40
CA ALA A 208 -33.66 -27.66 -8.21
C ALA A 208 -34.82 -27.92 -7.25
N ALA A 209 -35.99 -27.37 -7.58
CA ALA A 209 -37.22 -27.61 -6.87
C ALA A 209 -37.42 -29.14 -6.70
N VAL A 210 -37.15 -29.66 -5.49
CA VAL A 210 -37.54 -31.02 -5.14
C VAL A 210 -38.92 -30.93 -4.51
N GLY A 211 -39.91 -30.88 -5.39
CA GLY A 211 -41.23 -31.41 -5.08
C GLY A 211 -41.15 -32.93 -4.96
N SER A 212 -41.79 -33.45 -3.91
CA SER A 212 -42.28 -34.83 -3.73
C SER A 212 -41.26 -35.99 -3.75
N HIS A 213 -41.10 -36.57 -2.55
CA HIS A 213 -40.95 -37.99 -2.23
C HIS A 213 -39.89 -38.82 -2.98
N HIS A 214 -38.79 -39.16 -2.28
CA HIS A 214 -38.31 -40.54 -2.10
C HIS A 214 -37.23 -40.57 -0.99
N PRO A 215 -37.24 -41.54 -0.05
CA PRO A 215 -36.22 -41.64 0.99
C PRO A 215 -35.00 -42.38 0.43
N VAL A 216 -33.80 -41.82 0.61
CA VAL A 216 -32.55 -42.50 0.29
C VAL A 216 -31.89 -42.95 1.60
N SER A 217 -31.67 -44.26 1.68
CA SER A 217 -31.02 -44.98 2.77
C SER A 217 -29.53 -44.64 2.83
N LEU A 218 -29.01 -44.47 4.05
CA LEU A 218 -27.59 -44.33 4.35
C LEU A 218 -26.87 -45.68 4.21
N ALA A 219 -25.70 -45.65 3.55
CA ALA A 219 -24.58 -46.55 3.76
C ALA A 219 -23.28 -45.74 3.58
#